data_AF-A0A9E2KV28-F1
#
_entry.id   AF-A0A9E2KV28-F1
#
_cell.length_a   1.000
_cell.length_b   1.000
_cell.length_c   1.000
_cell.angle_alpha   90.00
_cell.angle_beta   90.00
_cell.angle_gamma   90.00
#
_symmetry.space_group_name_H-M   'P 1'
#
loop_
_entity.id
_entity.type
_entity.pdbx_description
1 polymer ?
#
loop_
_entity_poly.entity_id
_entity_poly.type
_entity_poly.pdbx_seq_one_letter_code
_entity_poly.pdbx_strand_id
1 'polypeptide(L)' 'MVHYQNLLFDLDDTLLDYGIAEDHSLKQLFTDFNLKLTPNVKRTFQEYNVGMWQRYERNELTWGPINGSSIC' A
#
# COMPACT_ATOMS: atom_id res chain seq x y z
N MET A 1 -6.96 36.74 12.33
CA MET A 1 -6.80 35.53 11.49
C MET A 1 -5.70 34.69 12.11
N VAL A 2 -5.92 33.38 12.21
CA VAL A 2 -4.86 32.45 12.64
C VAL A 2 -4.02 32.12 11.41
N HIS A 3 -2.70 32.24 11.54
CA HIS A 3 -1.76 31.88 10.48
C HIS A 3 -0.97 30.66 10.95
N TYR A 4 -1.17 29.54 10.27
CA TYR A 4 -0.42 28.32 10.57
C TYR A 4 0.96 28.42 9.94
N GLN A 5 1.99 28.23 10.75
CA GLN A 5 3.38 28.28 10.29
C GLN A 5 3.80 26.98 9.59
N ASN A 6 3.21 25.85 10.00
CA ASN A 6 3.52 24.53 9.47
C ASN A 6 2.21 23.84 9.08
N LEU A 7 2.23 23.17 7.94
CA LEU A 7 1.16 22.31 7.47
C LEU A 7 1.75 20.91 7.27
N LEU A 8 1.18 19.92 7.94
CA LEU A 8 1.52 18.52 7.73
C LEU A 8 0.38 17.90 6.94
N PHE A 9 0.71 17.42 5.75
CA PHE A 9 -0.19 16.64 4.92
C PHE A 9 0.22 15.18 5.01
N ASP A 10 -0.78 14.33 5.11
CA ASP A 10 -0.60 12.94 4.77
C ASP A 10 -0.35 12.80 3.26
N LEU A 11 0.27 11.70 2.84
CA LEU A 11 0.65 11.49 1.45
C LEU A 11 -0.44 10.73 0.69
N ASP A 12 -0.68 9.48 1.09
CA ASP A 12 -1.58 8.56 0.41
C ASP A 12 -3.04 8.93 0.68
N ASP A 13 -3.86 8.93 -0.37
CA ASP A 13 -5.26 9.36 -0.39
C ASP A 13 -5.52 10.81 0.12
N THR A 14 -4.46 11.60 0.30
CA THR A 14 -4.51 13.03 0.64
C THR A 14 -3.88 13.90 -0.45
N LEU A 15 -2.63 13.61 -0.83
CA LEU A 15 -1.94 14.28 -1.93
C LEU A 15 -1.87 13.40 -3.18
N LEU A 16 -1.76 12.07 -2.99
CA LEU A 16 -1.68 11.08 -4.05
C LEU A 16 -2.91 10.17 -4.05
N ASP A 17 -3.31 9.70 -5.23
CA ASP A 17 -4.36 8.68 -5.35
C ASP A 17 -3.73 7.29 -5.26
N TYR A 18 -3.72 6.74 -4.04
CA TYR A 18 -3.13 5.42 -3.79
C TYR A 18 -3.93 4.33 -4.49
N GLY A 19 -5.26 4.45 -4.56
CA GLY A 19 -6.13 3.49 -5.24
C GLY A 19 -5.79 3.29 -6.72
N ILE A 20 -5.54 4.37 -7.47
CA ILE A 20 -5.11 4.28 -8.87
C ILE A 20 -3.72 3.67 -8.98
N ALA A 21 -2.79 4.08 -8.11
CA ALA A 21 -1.41 3.57 -8.13
C ALA A 21 -1.35 2.07 -7.80
N GLU A 22 -2.11 1.61 -6.80
CA GLU A 22 -2.25 0.21 -6.42
C GLU A 22 -2.81 -0.62 -7.59
N ASP A 23 -3.90 -0.15 -8.20
CA ASP A 23 -4.53 -0.84 -9.32
C ASP A 23 -3.61 -0.99 -10.52
N HIS A 24 -2.86 0.05 -10.85
CA HIS A 24 -1.89 0.02 -11.92
C HIS A 24 -0.76 -0.98 -11.61
N SER A 25 -0.18 -0.90 -10.42
CA SER A 25 0.95 -1.73 -10.01
C SER A 25 0.58 -3.21 -9.92
N LEU A 26 -0.59 -3.53 -9.36
CA LEU A 26 -1.08 -4.91 -9.31
C LEU A 26 -1.36 -5.47 -10.70
N LYS A 27 -1.95 -4.69 -11.61
CA LYS A 27 -2.17 -5.14 -13.00
C LYS A 27 -0.84 -5.42 -13.71
N GLN A 28 0.13 -4.53 -13.55
CA GLN A 28 1.45 -4.67 -14.15
C GLN A 28 2.16 -5.91 -13.60
N LEU A 29 2.25 -6.04 -12.28
CA LEU A 29 2.86 -7.19 -11.61
C LEU A 29 2.28 -8.52 -12.10
N PHE A 30 0.95 -8.64 -12.11
CA PHE A 30 0.32 -9.88 -12.55
C PHE A 30 0.57 -10.17 -14.03
N THR A 31 0.62 -9.12 -14.87
CA THR A 31 0.95 -9.25 -16.30
C THR A 31 2.38 -9.76 -16.49
N ASP A 32 3.35 -9.23 -15.74
CA ASP A 32 4.77 -9.60 -15.84
C ASP A 32 5.02 -11.08 -15.50
N PHE A 33 4.23 -11.63 -14.57
CA PHE A 33 4.27 -13.05 -14.21
C PHE A 33 3.29 -13.93 -15.00
N ASN A 34 2.61 -13.37 -16.00
CA ASN A 34 1.60 -14.04 -16.81
C ASN A 34 0.48 -14.69 -15.97
N LEU A 35 0.07 -14.00 -14.90
CA LEU A 35 -0.99 -14.37 -13.98
C LEU A 35 -2.25 -13.53 -14.23
N LYS A 36 -3.41 -14.06 -13.86
CA LYS A 36 -4.68 -13.31 -13.93
C LYS A 36 -4.98 -12.63 -12.60
N LEU A 37 -5.03 -11.30 -12.60
CA LEU A 37 -5.55 -10.54 -11.46
C LEU A 37 -7.09 -10.65 -11.44
N THR A 38 -7.62 -11.41 -10.47
CA THR A 38 -9.07 -11.52 -10.25
C THR A 38 -9.52 -10.59 -9.12
N PRO A 39 -10.80 -10.18 -9.08
CA PRO A 39 -11.31 -9.36 -7.97
C PRO A 39 -11.09 -10.01 -6.59
N ASN A 40 -11.21 -11.33 -6.50
CA ASN A 40 -10.96 -12.05 -5.25
C ASN A 40 -9.50 -11.97 -4.81
N VAL A 41 -8.56 -12.15 -5.75
CA VAL A 41 -7.12 -12.07 -5.46
C VAL A 41 -6.72 -10.65 -5.06
N LYS A 42 -7.24 -9.63 -5.76
CA LYS A 42 -7.03 -8.22 -5.38
C LYS A 42 -7.50 -7.96 -3.96
N ARG A 43 -8.73 -8.40 -3.62
CA ARG A 43 -9.27 -8.25 -2.28
C ARG A 43 -8.40 -8.94 -1.22
N THR A 44 -7.96 -10.18 -1.47
CA THR A 44 -7.07 -10.90 -0.56
C THR A 44 -5.75 -10.15 -0.34
N PHE A 45 -5.17 -9.57 -1.40
CA PHE A 45 -3.98 -8.72 -1.27
C PHE A 45 -4.26 -7.49 -0.40
N GLN A 46 -5.36 -6.77 -0.65
CA GLN A 46 -5.72 -5.57 0.11
C GLN A 46 -5.95 -5.88 1.60
N GLU A 47 -6.68 -6.95 1.92
CA GLU A 47 -6.91 -7.40 3.29
C GLU A 47 -5.58 -7.74 4.00
N TYR A 48 -4.68 -8.43 3.29
CA TYR A 48 -3.35 -8.75 3.80
C TYR A 48 -2.51 -7.48 4.02
N ASN A 49 -2.45 -6.59 3.03
CA ASN A 49 -1.66 -5.35 3.07
C ASN A 49 -2.09 -4.46 4.24
N VAL A 50 -3.40 -4.25 4.42
CA VAL A 50 -3.96 -3.51 5.56
C VAL A 50 -3.57 -4.17 6.89
N GLY A 51 -3.69 -5.49 6.99
CA GLY A 51 -3.28 -6.22 8.21
C GLY A 51 -1.79 -6.05 8.52
N MET A 52 -0.93 -5.98 7.52
CA MET A 52 0.51 -5.75 7.69
C MET A 52 0.80 -4.35 8.19
N TRP A 53 0.17 -3.32 7.60
CA TRP A 53 0.29 -1.94 8.08
C TRP A 53 -0.15 -1.78 9.52
N GLN A 54 -1.31 -2.32 9.88
CA GLN A 54 -1.82 -2.25 11.25
C GLN A 54 -0.88 -2.91 12.27
N ARG A 55 -0.26 -4.04 11.91
CA ARG A 55 0.73 -4.71 12.77
C ARG A 55 2.02 -3.92 12.88
N TYR A 56 2.45 -3.28 11.78
CA TYR A 56 3.61 -2.41 11.77
C TYR A 56 3.41 -1.19 12.67
N GLU A 57 2.26 -0.52 12.58
CA GLU A 57 1.89 0.62 13.42
C GLU A 57 1.86 0.26 14.93
N ARG A 58 1.53 -1.00 15.25
CA ARG A 58 1.58 -1.52 16.62
C ARG A 58 2.96 -2.01 17.07
N ASN A 59 4.00 -1.85 16.25
CA ASN A 59 5.36 -2.38 16.47
C ASN A 59 5.41 -3.92 16.63
N GLU A 60 4.41 -4.64 16.11
CA GLU A 60 4.37 -6.11 16.06
C GLU A 60 5.15 -6.67 14.86
N LEU A 61 5.52 -5.79 13.93
CA LEU A 61 6.36 -6.05 12.78
C LEU A 61 7.45 -4.99 12.73
N THR A 62 8.65 -5.40 12.36
CA THR A 62 9.74 -4.48 12.02
C THR A 62 9.74 -4.23 10.52
N TRP A 63 10.08 -3.00 10.12
CA TRP A 63 10.26 -2.68 8.71
C TRP A 63 11.53 -3.37 8.22
N GLY A 64 11.40 -4.24 7.23
CA GLY A 64 12.50 -5.06 6.72
C GLY A 64 12.00 -6.13 5.76
N PRO A 65 12.92 -6.82 5.06
CA PRO A 65 12.56 -7.83 4.08
C PRO A 65 11.82 -8.98 4.76
N ILE A 66 10.55 -9.12 4.45
CA ILE A 66 9.78 -10.32 4.76
C ILE A 66 10.13 -11.31 3.64
N ASN A 67 11.19 -12.09 3.84
CA ASN A 67 11.67 -13.10 2.88
C ASN A 67 12.05 -12.56 1.48
N GLY A 68 12.73 -11.40 1.39
CA GLY A 68 13.39 -10.96 0.15
C GLY A 68 12.49 -10.33 -0.92
N SER A 69 11.20 -10.15 -0.65
CA SER A 69 10.32 -9.33 -1.48
C SER A 69 10.11 -7.98 -0.80
N SER A 70 10.55 -6.89 -1.44
CA SER A 70 10.11 -5.55 -1.06
C SER A 70 8.60 -5.50 -1.24
N ILE A 71 7.86 -5.18 -0.17
CA ILE A 71 6.46 -4.79 -0.31
C ILE A 71 6.54 -3.32 -0.71
N CYS A 72 6.32 -3.11 -2.01
CA CYS A 72 6.52 -1.87 -2.77
C CYS A 72 7.99 -1.61 -3.18
#